data_AF-A0A3N4KWT7-F1
#
_entry.id   AF-A0A3N4KWT7-F1
#
_cell.length_a   1.000
_cell.length_b   1.000
_cell.length_c   1.000
_cell.angle_alpha   90.00
_cell.angle_beta   90.00
_cell.angle_gamma   90.00
#
_symmetry.space_group_name_H-M   'P 1'
#
loop_
_entity.id
_entity.type
_entity.pdbx_description
1 polymer ?
#
loop_
_entity_poly.entity_id
_entity_poly.type
_entity_poly.pdbx_seq_one_letter_code
_entity_poly.pdbx_strand_id
1 'polypeptide(L)' 'MSQPRTRPIQKLAAAVAKCNTEAAAYGRCVIEDYNDVHRDKCAKAFMALKNCVVVASKKK' A
#
# COMPACT_ATOMS: atom_id res chain seq x y z
N MET A 1 -10.71 -28.56 11.16
CA MET A 1 -9.82 -27.38 11.28
C MET A 1 -9.87 -26.62 9.97
N SER A 2 -10.76 -25.62 9.88
CA SER A 2 -10.94 -24.82 8.67
C SER A 2 -9.68 -23.98 8.44
N GLN A 3 -8.90 -24.30 7.41
CA GLN A 3 -7.75 -23.47 7.01
C GLN A 3 -8.22 -22.01 6.92
N PRO A 4 -7.52 -21.05 7.57
CA PRO A 4 -7.86 -19.65 7.40
C PRO A 4 -7.69 -19.34 5.91
N ARG A 5 -8.81 -19.21 5.20
CA ARG A 5 -8.82 -18.75 3.82
C ARG A 5 -8.27 -17.33 3.87
N THR A 6 -6.95 -17.20 3.66
CA THR A 6 -6.28 -15.90 3.64
C THR A 6 -6.98 -15.08 2.59
N ARG A 7 -7.83 -14.16 3.07
CA ARG A 7 -8.65 -13.35 2.18
C ARG A 7 -7.67 -12.54 1.32
N PRO A 8 -7.97 -12.30 0.05
CA PRO A 8 -7.13 -11.48 -0.82
C PRO A 8 -6.71 -10.15 -0.17
N ILE A 9 -7.60 -9.60 0.66
CA ILE A 9 -7.37 -8.41 1.50
C ILE A 9 -6.25 -8.61 2.53
N GLN A 10 -6.19 -9.76 3.20
CA GLN A 10 -5.11 -10.06 4.17
C GLN A 10 -3.76 -10.22 3.48
N LYS A 11 -3.73 -10.81 2.27
CA LYS A 11 -2.49 -10.89 1.47
C LYS A 11 -2.00 -9.51 1.04
N LEU A 12 -2.93 -8.63 0.63
CA LEU A 12 -2.61 -7.24 0.32
C LEU A 12 -2.09 -6.50 1.56
N ALA A 13 -2.76 -6.63 2.70
CA ALA A 13 -2.31 -6.02 3.95
C ALA A 13 -0.91 -6.49 4.35
N ALA A 14 -0.61 -7.78 4.21
CA ALA A 14 0.72 -8.32 4.47
C ALA A 14 1.78 -7.84 3.46
N ALA A 15 1.40 -7.59 2.20
CA ALA A 15 2.30 -7.01 1.20
C ALA A 15 2.56 -5.52 1.47
N VAL A 16 1.53 -4.76 1.82
CA VAL A 16 1.65 -3.34 2.24
C VAL A 16 2.49 -3.23 3.50
N ALA A 17 2.32 -4.15 4.46
CA ALA A 17 3.12 -4.21 5.68
C ALA A 17 4.61 -4.51 5.42
N LYS A 18 4.98 -5.02 4.25
CA LYS A 18 6.40 -5.15 3.83
C LYS A 18 6.95 -3.88 3.21
N CYS A 19 6.06 -2.97 2.79
CA CYS A 19 6.36 -1.70 2.14
C CYS A 19 6.04 -0.50 3.06
N ASN A 20 6.25 -0.67 4.37
CA ASN A 20 5.88 0.31 5.40
C ASN A 20 6.46 1.71 5.14
N THR A 21 7.66 1.78 4.58
CA THR A 21 8.36 3.02 4.23
C THR A 21 7.62 3.81 3.16
N GLU A 22 7.25 3.17 2.06
CA GLU A 22 6.46 3.82 1.00
C GLU A 22 5.01 4.08 1.45
N ALA A 23 4.44 3.20 2.27
CA ALA A 23 3.10 3.39 2.82
C ALA A 23 3.04 4.63 3.74
N ALA A 24 4.04 4.81 4.59
CA ALA A 24 4.16 5.98 5.45
C ALA A 24 4.40 7.26 4.63
N ALA A 25 5.23 7.20 3.58
CA ALA A 25 5.45 8.34 2.69
C ALA A 25 4.18 8.75 1.93
N TYR A 26 3.40 7.78 1.45
CA TYR A 26 2.10 8.03 0.84
C TYR A 26 1.11 8.62 1.84
N GLY A 27 1.02 8.04 3.05
CA GLY A 27 0.18 8.55 4.13
C GLY A 27 0.52 9.98 4.54
N ARG A 28 1.81 10.33 4.64
CA ARG A 28 2.24 11.71 4.95
C ARG A 28 1.76 12.70 3.91
N CYS A 29 1.98 12.41 2.63
CA CYS A 29 1.52 13.28 1.54
C CYS A 29 -0.02 13.47 1.54
N VAL A 30 -0.77 12.41 1.85
CA VAL A 30 -2.25 12.47 1.95
C VAL A 30 -2.70 13.27 3.17
N ILE A 31 -2.00 13.17 4.30
CA ILE A 31 -2.36 13.88 5.55
C ILE A 31 -2.00 15.37 5.45
N GLU A 32 -0.86 15.72 4.86
CA GLU A 32 -0.44 17.11 4.68
C GLU A 32 -1.47 17.92 3.89
N ASP A 33 -2.05 17.31 2.85
CA ASP A 33 -2.99 17.94 1.94
C ASP A 33 -4.37 17.27 1.95
N TYR A 34 -4.81 16.78 3.11
CA TYR A 34 -6.03 15.97 3.24
C TYR A 34 -7.30 16.64 2.66
N ASN A 35 -7.41 17.97 2.80
CA ASN A 35 -8.54 18.74 2.28
C ASN A 35 -8.53 18.89 0.76
N ASP A 36 -7.37 18.77 0.14
CA ASP A 36 -7.18 18.98 -1.30
C ASP A 36 -6.51 17.75 -1.90
N VAL A 37 -6.82 16.56 -1.38
CA VAL A 37 -6.37 15.29 -1.96
C VAL A 37 -7.14 15.07 -3.24
N HIS A 38 -6.44 15.26 -4.36
CA HIS A 38 -6.95 15.02 -5.69
C HIS A 38 -6.03 14.06 -6.44
N ARG A 39 -6.53 13.53 -7.56
CA ARG A 39 -5.80 12.60 -8.41
C ARG A 39 -4.43 13.20 -8.77
N ASP A 40 -3.40 12.37 -8.68
CA ASP A 40 -1.99 12.70 -8.97
C ASP A 40 -1.20 13.51 -7.94
N LYS A 41 -1.84 14.08 -6.91
CA LYS A 41 -1.13 14.88 -5.89
C LYS A 41 -0.04 14.09 -5.16
N CYS A 42 -0.35 12.85 -4.80
CA CYS A 42 0.59 11.90 -4.21
C CYS A 42 1.03 10.81 -5.19
N ALA A 43 0.99 11.06 -6.51
CA ALA A 43 1.30 10.06 -7.54
C ALA A 43 2.66 9.39 -7.32
N LYS A 44 3.69 10.16 -6.97
CA LYS A 44 5.05 9.64 -6.75
C LYS A 44 5.10 8.63 -5.61
N ALA A 45 4.47 8.94 -4.48
CA ALA A 45 4.42 8.06 -3.31
C ALA A 45 3.50 6.85 -3.57
N PHE A 46 2.39 7.06 -4.28
CA PHE A 46 1.48 5.99 -4.70
C PHE A 46 2.16 5.00 -5.66
N MET A 47 2.92 5.49 -6.65
CA MET A 47 3.64 4.62 -7.59
C MET A 47 4.73 3.80 -6.89
N ALA A 48 5.46 4.40 -5.94
CA ALA A 48 6.44 3.70 -5.13
C ALA A 48 5.80 2.57 -4.30
N LEU A 49 4.72 2.89 -3.58
CA LEU A 49 3.95 1.92 -2.80
C LEU A 49 3.40 0.80 -3.69
N LYS A 50 2.79 1.14 -4.83
CA LYS A 50 2.26 0.17 -5.80
C LYS A 50 3.37 -0.77 -6.28
N ASN A 51 4.53 -0.24 -6.65
CA ASN A 51 5.62 -1.05 -7.16
C ASN A 51 6.09 -2.07 -6.11
N CYS A 52 6.31 -1.62 -4.87
CA CYS A 52 6.70 -2.52 -3.80
C CYS A 52 5.62 -3.54 -3.45
N VAL A 53 4.34 -3.14 -3.38
CA VAL A 53 3.23 -4.06 -3.12
C VAL A 53 3.11 -5.11 -4.22
N VAL A 54 3.26 -4.73 -5.49
CA VAL A 54 3.24 -5.67 -6.63
C VAL A 54 4.39 -6.67 -6.55
N VAL A 55 5.61 -6.21 -6.24
CA VAL A 55 6.78 -7.08 -6.03
C VAL A 55 6.57 -8.00 -4.82
N ALA A 56 6.09 -7.48 -3.70
CA ALA A 56 5.84 -8.22 -2.47
C ALA A 56 4.70 -9.25 -2.61
N SER A 57 3.70 -8.96 -3.45
CA SER A 57 2.57 -9.84 -3.76
C SER A 57 2.96 -10.98 -4.72
N LYS A 58 4.04 -10.79 -5.48
CA LYS A 58 4.57 -11.80 -6.42
C LYS A 58 5.48 -12.83 -5.72
N LYS A 59 5.85 -12.60 -4.47
CA LYS A 59 6.56 -13.57 -3.62
C LYS A 59 5.57 -14.67 -3.22
N LYS A 60 5.73 -15.85 -3.86
CA LYS A 60 4.93 -17.08 -3.74
C LYS A 60 4.73 -17.53 -2.30
#